data_AF-A0A1M2ZI35-F1
#
_entry.id   AF-A0A1M2ZI35-F1
#
_cell.length_a   1.000
_cell.length_b   1.000
_cell.length_c   1.000
_cell.angle_alpha   90.00
_cell.angle_beta   90.00
_cell.angle_gamma   90.00
#
_symmetry.space_group_name_H-M   'P 1'
#
loop_
_entity.id
_entity.type
_entity.pdbx_description
1 polymer ?
#
loop_
_entity_poly.entity_id
_entity_poly.type
_entity_poly.pdbx_seq_one_letter_code
_entity_poly.pdbx_strand_id
1 'polypeptide(L)'
;MILALAAAVALQAAATPTDDIVVIGQRLARLSASVTRDAAGRYHCALDGSSGNGKLDAALCRVATDCVRKGATEQGAVSACVDRRKPRLLADLRAELAKVRQ
;
A
#
# COMPACT_ATOMS: atom_id res chain seq x y z
N MET A 1 13.12 -54.89 3.60
CA MET A 1 12.27 -53.70 3.66
C MET A 1 12.71 -52.84 4.84
N ILE A 2 13.39 -51.72 4.62
CA ILE A 2 13.46 -50.62 5.61
C ILE A 2 13.41 -49.31 4.80
N LEU A 3 12.27 -48.63 4.94
CA LEU A 3 12.03 -47.27 4.45
C LEU A 3 12.90 -46.30 5.25
N ALA A 4 13.77 -45.55 4.59
CA ALA A 4 14.35 -44.33 5.17
C ALA A 4 13.54 -43.13 4.66
N LEU A 5 12.53 -42.74 5.44
CA LEU A 5 11.82 -41.47 5.26
C LEU A 5 12.79 -40.33 5.56
N ALA A 6 13.31 -39.68 4.51
CA ALA A 6 14.00 -38.42 4.65
C ALA A 6 12.97 -37.35 5.05
N ALA A 7 12.96 -36.99 6.33
CA ALA A 7 12.23 -35.86 6.85
C ALA A 7 12.83 -34.57 6.27
N ALA A 8 12.22 -34.07 5.18
CA ALA A 8 12.45 -32.73 4.70
C ALA A 8 11.85 -31.75 5.72
N VAL A 9 12.65 -31.32 6.68
CA VAL A 9 12.32 -30.18 7.54
C VAL A 9 12.34 -28.94 6.67
N ALA A 10 11.17 -28.56 6.16
CA ALA A 10 10.97 -27.26 5.54
C ALA A 10 11.11 -26.19 6.63
N LEU A 11 12.31 -25.62 6.75
CA LEU A 11 12.57 -24.45 7.57
C LEU A 11 11.86 -23.25 6.94
N GLN A 12 10.58 -23.07 7.28
CA GLN A 12 9.82 -21.88 6.90
C GLN A 12 10.33 -20.72 7.75
N ALA A 13 11.27 -19.96 7.20
CA ALA A 13 11.67 -18.68 7.77
C ALA A 13 10.42 -17.80 7.85
N ALA A 14 9.91 -17.59 9.06
CA ALA A 14 8.84 -16.65 9.30
C ALA A 14 9.35 -15.25 8.92
N ALA A 15 8.76 -14.65 7.89
CA ALA A 15 9.06 -13.27 7.52
C ALA A 15 8.89 -12.37 8.75
N THR A 16 9.88 -11.52 9.01
CA THR A 16 9.78 -10.62 10.16
C THR A 16 8.91 -9.42 9.78
N PRO A 17 8.23 -8.78 10.74
CA PRO A 17 7.40 -7.59 10.46
C PRO A 17 8.15 -6.44 9.76
N THR A 18 9.48 -6.40 9.89
CA THR A 18 10.34 -5.45 9.17
C THR A 18 10.39 -5.76 7.67
N ASP A 19 10.54 -7.05 7.31
CA ASP A 19 10.54 -7.50 5.91
C ASP A 19 9.21 -7.21 5.24
N ASP A 20 8.10 -7.45 5.95
CA ASP A 20 6.75 -7.13 5.48
C ASP A 20 6.60 -5.64 5.16
N ILE A 21 7.11 -4.76 6.03
CA ILE A 21 7.06 -3.32 5.81
C ILE A 21 7.90 -2.88 4.61
N VAL A 22 9.05 -3.52 4.37
CA VAL A 22 9.86 -3.26 3.18
C VAL A 22 9.09 -3.65 1.93
N VAL A 23 8.47 -4.84 1.91
CA VAL A 23 7.66 -5.32 0.78
C VAL A 23 6.46 -4.41 0.53
N ILE A 24 5.72 -4.04 1.59
CA ILE A 24 4.60 -3.10 1.51
C ILE A 24 5.07 -1.75 0.95
N GLY A 25 6.21 -1.22 1.42
CA GLY A 25 6.78 0.03 0.94
C GLY A 25 7.17 -0.03 -0.55
N GLN A 26 7.80 -1.11 -0.99
CA GLN A 26 8.14 -1.33 -2.40
C GLN A 26 6.89 -1.43 -3.29
N ARG A 27 5.83 -2.09 -2.80
CA ARG A 27 4.55 -2.14 -3.51
C ARG A 27 3.92 -0.76 -3.60
N LEU A 28 3.81 -0.04 -2.48
CA LEU A 28 3.28 1.33 -2.43
C LEU A 28 4.00 2.26 -3.41
N ALA A 29 5.32 2.17 -3.50
CA ALA A 29 6.11 2.99 -4.42
C ALA A 29 5.64 2.86 -5.88
N ARG A 30 5.25 1.64 -6.29
CA ARG A 30 4.80 1.32 -7.65
C ARG A 30 3.31 1.59 -7.91
N LEU A 31 2.49 1.74 -6.87
CA LEU A 31 1.05 1.93 -7.04
C LEU A 31 0.70 3.29 -7.63
N SER A 32 -0.25 3.30 -8.55
CA SER A 32 -0.91 4.50 -9.04
C SER A 32 -2.35 4.54 -8.55
N ALA A 33 -2.83 5.75 -8.26
CA ALA A 33 -4.22 5.99 -7.91
C ALA A 33 -4.85 6.88 -8.97
N SER A 34 -6.00 6.47 -9.50
CA SER A 34 -6.86 7.30 -10.33
C SER A 34 -8.10 7.68 -9.54
N VAL A 35 -8.58 8.90 -9.77
CA VAL A 35 -9.79 9.40 -9.16
C VAL A 35 -10.67 9.99 -10.24
N THR A 36 -11.91 9.50 -10.31
CA THR A 36 -12.95 10.03 -11.18
C THR A 36 -14.03 10.68 -10.34
N ARG A 37 -14.77 11.61 -10.94
CA ARG A 37 -15.94 12.22 -10.32
C ARG A 37 -17.16 11.87 -11.14
N ASP A 38 -18.17 11.27 -10.51
CA ASP A 38 -19.40 10.91 -11.21
C ASP A 38 -20.31 12.13 -11.43
N ALA A 39 -21.41 11.92 -12.18
CA ALA A 39 -22.39 12.97 -12.47
C ALA A 39 -23.09 13.53 -11.23
N ALA A 40 -23.16 12.77 -10.13
CA ALA A 40 -23.68 13.22 -8.85
C ALA A 40 -22.62 13.97 -8.01
N GLY A 41 -21.40 14.11 -8.55
CA GLY A 41 -20.31 14.82 -7.91
C GLY A 41 -19.53 13.99 -6.88
N ARG A 42 -19.76 12.68 -6.78
CA ARG A 42 -19.04 11.78 -5.86
C ARG A 42 -17.71 11.36 -6.46
N TYR A 43 -16.71 11.23 -5.60
CA TYR A 43 -15.38 10.77 -5.99
C TYR A 43 -15.31 9.24 -5.92
N HIS A 44 -14.75 8.65 -6.96
CA HIS A 44 -14.45 7.22 -7.05
C HIS A 44 -12.96 7.07 -7.23
N CYS A 45 -12.31 6.30 -6.36
CA CYS A 45 -10.89 5.99 -6.46
C CYS A 45 -10.71 4.56 -6.96
N ALA A 46 -9.73 4.37 -7.84
CA ALA A 46 -9.23 3.06 -8.23
C ALA A 46 -7.70 3.03 -8.08
N LEU A 47 -7.18 1.88 -7.67
CA LEU A 47 -5.75 1.59 -7.64
C LEU A 47 -5.42 0.57 -8.74
N ASP A 48 -4.25 0.69 -9.35
CA ASP A 48 -3.72 -0.27 -10.34
C ASP A 48 -3.20 -1.58 -9.70
N GLY A 49 -3.24 -1.68 -8.38
CA GLY A 49 -2.86 -2.84 -7.59
C GLY A 49 -3.13 -2.63 -6.11
N SER A 50 -2.51 -3.47 -5.27
CA SER A 50 -2.58 -3.36 -3.81
C SER A 50 -1.19 -3.32 -3.19
N SER A 51 -1.05 -2.59 -2.09
CA SER A 51 0.16 -2.61 -1.27
C SER A 51 0.29 -3.90 -0.45
N GLY A 52 -0.79 -4.70 -0.39
CA GLY A 52 -0.94 -5.79 0.57
C GLY A 52 -1.45 -5.34 1.93
N ASN A 53 -1.75 -4.04 2.12
CA ASN A 53 -2.30 -3.50 3.34
C ASN A 53 -3.54 -2.62 3.04
N GLY A 54 -4.74 -3.11 3.38
CA GLY A 54 -5.99 -2.41 3.06
C GLY A 54 -6.13 -1.02 3.70
N LYS A 55 -5.55 -0.80 4.88
CA LYS A 55 -5.56 0.54 5.53
C LYS A 55 -4.70 1.53 4.75
N LEU A 56 -3.53 1.09 4.28
CA LEU A 56 -2.63 1.88 3.45
C LEU A 56 -3.24 2.17 2.08
N ASP A 57 -3.87 1.18 1.44
CA ASP A 57 -4.56 1.34 0.16
C ASP A 57 -5.71 2.36 0.27
N ALA A 58 -6.52 2.26 1.33
CA ALA A 58 -7.58 3.24 1.59
C ALA A 58 -7.01 4.64 1.86
N ALA A 59 -5.87 4.75 2.55
CA ALA A 59 -5.22 6.03 2.80
C ALA A 59 -4.65 6.65 1.51
N LEU A 60 -4.10 5.84 0.61
CA LEU A 60 -3.66 6.26 -0.71
C LEU A 60 -4.83 6.82 -1.53
N CYS A 61 -5.98 6.14 -1.51
CA CYS A 61 -7.19 6.63 -2.19
C CYS A 61 -7.71 7.96 -1.63
N ARG A 62 -7.69 8.13 -0.29
CA ARG A 62 -8.04 9.42 0.33
C ARG A 62 -7.10 10.54 -0.11
N VAL A 63 -5.79 10.27 -0.13
CA VAL A 63 -4.79 11.23 -0.61
C VAL A 63 -5.02 11.60 -2.07
N ALA A 64 -5.27 10.63 -2.95
CA ALA A 64 -5.56 10.89 -4.35
C ALA A 64 -6.82 11.76 -4.51
N THR A 65 -7.86 11.47 -3.73
CA THR A 65 -9.10 12.26 -3.73
C THR A 65 -8.84 13.69 -3.26
N ASP A 66 -8.05 13.87 -2.20
CA ASP A 66 -7.66 15.19 -1.70
C ASP A 66 -6.80 15.97 -2.71
N CYS A 67 -5.93 15.29 -3.46
CA CYS A 67 -5.17 15.90 -4.56
C CYS A 67 -6.11 16.47 -5.62
N VAL A 68 -7.11 15.71 -6.05
CA VAL A 68 -8.12 16.19 -7.02
C VAL A 68 -8.95 17.34 -6.45
N ARG A 69 -9.40 17.23 -5.19
CA ARG A 69 -10.15 18.30 -4.51
C ARG A 69 -9.35 19.61 -4.40
N LYS A 70 -8.02 19.53 -4.36
CA LYS A 70 -7.10 20.67 -4.31
C LYS A 70 -6.70 21.22 -5.68
N GLY A 71 -7.26 20.68 -6.77
CA GLY A 71 -7.08 21.22 -8.11
C GLY A 71 -6.14 20.43 -9.02
N ALA A 72 -5.67 19.24 -8.62
CA ALA A 72 -4.99 18.34 -9.56
C ALA A 72 -6.02 17.72 -10.50
N THR A 73 -6.11 18.20 -11.75
CA THR A 73 -7.16 17.81 -12.71
C THR A 73 -6.68 16.84 -13.78
N GLU A 74 -5.43 16.90 -14.18
CA GLU A 74 -4.83 15.95 -15.13
C GLU A 74 -4.10 14.80 -14.43
N GLN A 75 -4.01 13.66 -15.10
CA GLN A 75 -3.43 12.43 -14.52
C GLN A 75 -2.01 12.64 -13.99
N GLY A 76 -1.16 13.39 -14.72
CA GLY A 76 0.21 13.70 -14.29
C GLY A 76 0.25 14.52 -12.99
N ALA A 77 -0.61 15.52 -12.85
CA ALA A 77 -0.70 16.33 -11.64
C ALA A 77 -1.20 15.53 -10.44
N VAL A 78 -2.17 14.63 -10.65
CA VAL A 78 -2.66 13.72 -9.60
C VAL A 78 -1.54 12.77 -9.17
N SER A 79 -0.84 12.13 -10.12
CA SER A 79 0.27 11.22 -9.83
C SER A 79 1.36 11.91 -9.03
N ALA A 80 1.83 13.08 -9.48
CA ALA A 80 2.88 13.83 -8.79
C ALA A 80 2.45 14.26 -7.37
N CYS A 81 1.17 14.63 -7.18
CA CYS A 81 0.64 14.94 -5.86
C CYS A 81 0.63 13.72 -4.94
N VAL A 82 0.17 12.57 -5.43
CA VAL A 82 0.14 11.31 -4.69
C VAL A 82 1.55 10.84 -4.34
N ASP A 83 2.49 10.88 -5.29
CA ASP A 83 3.86 10.42 -5.10
C ASP A 83 4.59 11.20 -4.00
N ARG A 84 4.38 12.52 -3.92
CA ARG A 84 4.91 13.35 -2.83
C ARG A 84 4.38 12.97 -1.44
N ARG A 85 3.25 12.25 -1.37
CA ARG A 85 2.55 11.90 -0.12
C ARG A 85 2.81 10.46 0.32
N LYS A 86 3.21 9.57 -0.60
CA LYS A 86 3.55 8.17 -0.31
C LYS A 86 4.55 7.98 0.84
N PRO A 87 5.65 8.75 0.97
CA PRO A 87 6.60 8.56 2.07
C PRO A 87 5.95 8.75 3.45
N ARG A 88 5.04 9.72 3.57
CA ARG A 88 4.31 9.97 4.82
C ARG A 88 3.34 8.84 5.15
N LEU A 89 2.60 8.34 4.15
CA LEU A 89 1.70 7.19 4.34
C LEU A 89 2.44 5.95 4.88
N LEU A 90 3.64 5.69 4.36
CA LEU A 90 4.47 4.57 4.83
C LEU A 90 5.03 4.83 6.24
N ALA A 91 5.41 6.06 6.56
CA ALA A 91 5.86 6.43 7.90
C ALA A 91 4.74 6.26 8.94
N ASP A 92 3.52 6.69 8.60
CA ASP A 92 2.35 6.54 9.47
C ASP A 92 2.06 5.05 9.73
N LEU A 93 2.11 4.20 8.69
CA LEU A 93 1.95 2.74 8.87
C LEU A 93 3.02 2.14 9.80
N ARG A 94 4.29 2.54 9.66
CA ARG A 94 5.37 2.07 10.54
C ARG A 94 5.13 2.45 11.99
N ALA A 95 4.68 3.67 12.24
CA ALA A 95 4.36 4.15 13.58
C ALA A 95 3.21 3.35 14.19
N GLU A 96 2.16 3.05 13.43
CA GLU A 96 1.03 2.23 13.89
C GLU A 96 1.46 0.80 14.26
N LEU A 97 2.28 0.15 13.43
CA LEU A 97 2.78 -1.20 13.73
C LEU A 97 3.71 -1.24 14.95
N ALA A 98 4.46 -0.17 15.20
CA ALA A 98 5.30 -0.06 16.39
C ALA A 98 4.47 0.04 17.68
N LYS A 99 3.29 0.67 17.63
CA LYS A 99 2.37 0.76 18.78
C LYS A 99 1.73 -0.57 19.12
N VAL A 100 1.34 -1.36 18.12
CA VAL A 100 0.69 -2.68 18.32
C VAL A 100 1.62 -3.70 18.99
N ARG A 101 2.94 -3.48 18.94
CA ARG A 101 3.94 -4.35 19.58
C ARG A 101 4.08 -4.10 21.08
N GLN A 102 3.63 -2.95 21.59
CA GLN A 102 3.68 -2.57 23.00
C GLN A 102 2.44 -3.09 23.72
#